data_AF-A0A9D2W8V9-F1
#
_entry.id   AF-A0A9D2W8V9-F1
#
_cell.length_a   1.000
_cell.length_b   1.000
_cell.length_c   1.000
_cell.angle_alpha   90.00
_cell.angle_beta   90.00
_cell.angle_gamma   90.00
#
_symmetry.space_group_name_H-M   'P 1'
#
loop_
_entity.id
_entity.type
_entity.pdbx_description
1 polymer ?
#
loop_
_entity_poly.entity_id
_entity_poly.type
_entity_poly.pdbx_seq_one_letter_code
_entity_poly.pdbx_strand_id
1 'polypeptide(L)'
;MGPVFQKFRSALGGFNREDVARYIEQSATAHREQVAGLEKRLAQAEQERDSLRRELEEVRDERGGLAAEEARVRSSLEESTRGLTKLRGELTQTETKLSVARAELERMQAKVAELSPMAEQYEQLKDRVATVELDAHRKAQVTLDEAKSQADQLREGTREWVEQVLAEYDGLRQDLEGLFEKARAVIQWEERARQAGDRADSLRGKAGQP
;
A
#
# COMPACT_ATOMS: atom_id res chain seq x y z
N MET A 1 -3.64 -107.76 -15.06
CA MET A 1 -3.12 -108.90 -15.84
C MET A 1 -2.85 -110.04 -14.86
N GLY A 2 -3.72 -111.04 -14.83
CA GLY A 2 -3.52 -112.21 -13.97
C GLY A 2 -2.37 -113.09 -14.49
N PRO A 3 -1.80 -113.96 -13.65
CA PRO A 3 -0.68 -114.81 -14.04
C PRO A 3 -1.10 -115.73 -15.21
N VAL A 4 -0.23 -115.88 -16.20
CA VAL A 4 -0.43 -116.84 -17.30
C VAL A 4 -0.14 -118.24 -16.75
N PHE A 5 -1.17 -118.90 -16.21
CA PHE A 5 -1.07 -120.29 -15.75
C PHE A 5 -1.22 -121.24 -16.94
N GLN A 6 -0.10 -121.80 -17.43
CA GLN A 6 -0.10 -122.76 -18.53
C GLN A 6 0.36 -124.14 -18.05
N LYS A 7 -0.44 -125.17 -18.32
CA LYS A 7 -0.17 -126.56 -17.92
C LYS A 7 0.67 -127.25 -19.01
N PHE A 8 1.91 -127.61 -18.69
CA PHE A 8 2.81 -128.30 -19.61
C PHE A 8 2.50 -129.81 -19.68
N ARG A 9 2.42 -130.40 -20.88
CA ARG A 9 2.35 -131.87 -21.03
C ARG A 9 3.72 -132.50 -20.73
N SER A 10 3.75 -133.71 -20.19
CA SER A 10 4.99 -134.45 -19.89
C SER A 10 5.46 -135.29 -21.09
N ALA A 11 6.76 -135.27 -21.39
CA ALA A 11 7.43 -136.14 -22.35
C ALA A 11 8.45 -137.03 -21.61
N LEU A 12 8.95 -138.09 -22.25
CA LEU A 12 9.91 -139.03 -21.65
C LEU A 12 11.19 -138.27 -21.26
N GLY A 13 11.34 -137.96 -19.96
CA GLY A 13 12.48 -137.21 -19.41
C GLY A 13 12.30 -135.69 -19.25
N GLY A 14 11.10 -135.10 -19.40
CA GLY A 14 10.92 -133.66 -19.15
C GLY A 14 9.59 -133.05 -19.59
N PHE A 15 9.57 -131.72 -19.78
CA PHE A 15 8.43 -130.97 -20.28
C PHE A 15 8.29 -131.07 -21.81
N ASN A 16 7.07 -131.03 -22.32
CA ASN A 16 6.80 -130.98 -23.75
C ASN A 16 7.36 -129.68 -24.35
N ARG A 17 8.29 -129.82 -25.30
CA ARG A 17 9.04 -128.73 -25.94
C ARG A 17 8.13 -127.68 -26.62
N GLU A 18 7.01 -128.09 -27.21
CA GLU A 18 6.05 -127.17 -27.84
C GLU A 18 5.31 -126.33 -26.80
N ASP A 19 4.99 -126.92 -25.64
CA ASP A 19 4.27 -126.21 -24.58
C ASP A 19 5.19 -125.17 -23.91
N VAL A 20 6.48 -125.48 -23.75
CA VAL A 20 7.51 -124.52 -23.26
C VAL A 20 7.74 -123.38 -24.26
N ALA A 21 7.87 -123.70 -25.56
CA ALA A 21 8.02 -122.69 -26.61
C ALA A 21 6.82 -121.72 -26.63
N ARG A 22 5.60 -122.27 -26.55
CA ARG A 22 4.35 -121.47 -26.52
C ARG A 22 4.25 -120.56 -25.29
N TYR A 23 4.69 -121.04 -24.12
CA TYR A 23 4.72 -120.21 -22.90
C TYR A 23 5.72 -119.07 -23.00
N ILE A 24 6.94 -119.33 -23.51
CA ILE A 24 7.95 -118.29 -23.71
C ILE A 24 7.44 -117.25 -24.70
N GLU A 25 6.81 -117.68 -25.80
CA GLU A 25 6.21 -116.76 -26.77
C GLU A 25 5.06 -115.94 -26.16
N GLN A 26 4.15 -116.56 -25.41
CA GLN A 26 3.06 -115.85 -24.73
C GLN A 26 3.57 -114.87 -23.68
N SER A 27 4.55 -115.27 -22.85
CA SER A 27 5.18 -114.43 -21.83
C SER A 27 5.95 -113.26 -22.46
N ALA A 28 6.76 -113.53 -23.49
CA ALA A 28 7.48 -112.49 -24.23
C ALA A 28 6.53 -111.52 -24.94
N THR A 29 5.37 -111.99 -25.39
CA THR A 29 4.34 -111.13 -26.00
C THR A 29 3.64 -110.28 -24.95
N ALA A 30 3.22 -110.87 -23.83
CA ALA A 30 2.62 -110.13 -22.71
C ALA A 30 3.58 -109.09 -22.12
N HIS A 31 4.87 -109.41 -22.00
CA HIS A 31 5.89 -108.45 -21.57
C HIS A 31 6.11 -107.34 -22.60
N ARG A 32 6.15 -107.65 -23.90
CA ARG A 32 6.22 -106.64 -24.97
C ARG A 32 5.01 -105.70 -24.93
N GLU A 33 3.80 -106.22 -24.71
CA GLU A 33 2.58 -105.43 -24.55
C GLU A 33 2.64 -104.53 -23.30
N GLN A 34 3.16 -105.04 -22.18
CA GLN A 34 3.34 -104.25 -20.96
C GLN A 34 4.37 -103.13 -21.15
N VAL A 35 5.53 -103.43 -21.75
CA VAL A 35 6.56 -102.43 -22.04
C VAL A 35 6.01 -101.37 -22.98
N ALA A 36 5.35 -101.75 -24.08
CA ALA A 36 4.72 -100.81 -25.00
C ALA A 36 3.64 -99.95 -24.31
N GLY A 37 2.87 -100.54 -23.39
CA GLY A 37 1.88 -99.81 -22.59
C GLY A 37 2.52 -98.81 -21.62
N LEU A 38 3.63 -99.17 -20.99
CA LEU A 38 4.40 -98.28 -20.10
C LEU A 38 5.09 -97.16 -20.89
N GLU A 39 5.70 -97.47 -22.03
CA GLU A 39 6.33 -96.48 -22.93
C GLU A 39 5.30 -95.46 -23.42
N LYS A 40 4.10 -95.90 -23.80
CA LYS A 40 3.01 -94.99 -24.18
C LYS A 40 2.59 -94.07 -23.03
N ARG A 41 2.48 -94.60 -21.81
CA ARG A 41 2.14 -93.80 -20.62
C ARG A 41 3.26 -92.82 -20.25
N LEU A 42 4.52 -93.23 -20.39
CA LEU A 42 5.68 -92.37 -20.16
C LEU A 42 5.67 -91.22 -21.16
N ALA A 43 5.49 -91.50 -22.45
CA ALA A 43 5.41 -90.49 -23.50
C ALA A 43 4.25 -89.50 -23.26
N GLN A 44 3.08 -89.99 -22.83
CA GLN A 44 1.94 -89.13 -22.46
C GLN A 44 2.27 -88.23 -21.26
N ALA A 45 2.86 -88.79 -20.20
CA ALA A 45 3.23 -88.02 -19.02
C ALA A 45 4.34 -86.98 -19.31
N GLU A 46 5.29 -87.30 -20.18
CA GLU A 46 6.32 -86.35 -20.63
C GLU A 46 5.71 -85.20 -21.43
N GLN A 47 4.76 -85.50 -22.32
CA GLN A 47 4.04 -84.49 -23.08
C GLN A 47 3.21 -83.57 -22.17
N GLU A 48 2.49 -84.13 -21.19
CA GLU A 48 1.73 -83.35 -20.19
C GLU A 48 2.66 -82.50 -19.30
N ARG A 49 3.79 -83.05 -18.87
CA ARG A 49 4.79 -82.30 -18.11
C ARG A 49 5.31 -81.12 -18.91
N ASP A 50 5.61 -81.33 -20.18
CA ASP A 50 6.15 -80.28 -21.04
C ASP A 50 5.10 -79.21 -21.37
N SER A 51 3.82 -79.56 -21.49
CA SER A 51 2.73 -78.58 -21.65
C SER A 51 2.53 -77.76 -20.38
N LEU A 52 2.44 -78.42 -19.21
CA LEU A 52 2.32 -77.75 -17.92
C LEU A 52 3.51 -76.83 -17.63
N ARG A 53 4.72 -77.24 -18.04
CA ARG A 53 5.92 -76.40 -17.87
C ARG A 53 5.84 -75.12 -18.69
N ARG A 54 5.32 -75.19 -19.93
CA ARG A 54 5.10 -74.00 -20.77
C ARG A 54 4.03 -73.09 -20.18
N GLU A 55 2.89 -73.64 -19.77
CA GLU A 55 1.83 -72.86 -19.12
C GLU A 55 2.33 -72.15 -17.85
N LEU A 56 3.16 -72.83 -17.06
CA LEU A 56 3.73 -72.27 -15.82
C LEU A 56 4.74 -71.14 -16.13
N GLU A 57 5.48 -71.25 -17.23
CA GLU A 57 6.38 -70.20 -17.70
C GLU A 57 5.59 -68.98 -18.22
N GLU A 58 4.55 -69.19 -19.02
CA GLU A 58 3.64 -68.13 -19.49
C GLU A 58 3.00 -67.37 -18.30
N VAL A 59 2.45 -68.09 -17.32
CA VAL A 59 1.85 -67.47 -16.12
C VAL A 59 2.90 -66.69 -15.30
N ARG A 60 4.14 -67.17 -15.26
CA ARG A 60 5.23 -66.45 -14.57
C ARG A 60 5.58 -65.15 -15.28
N ASP A 61 5.64 -65.17 -16.60
CA ASP A 61 5.92 -63.98 -17.41
C ASP A 61 4.79 -62.96 -17.29
N GLU A 62 3.53 -63.41 -17.36
CA GLU A 62 2.36 -62.56 -17.14
C GLU A 62 2.38 -61.93 -15.75
N ARG A 63 2.66 -62.73 -14.70
CA ARG A 63 2.78 -62.22 -13.33
C ARG A 63 3.92 -61.21 -13.20
N GLY A 64 5.04 -61.44 -13.89
CA GLY A 64 6.15 -60.49 -13.95
C GLY A 64 5.75 -59.17 -14.60
N GLY A 65 5.01 -59.22 -15.71
CA GLY A 65 4.46 -58.05 -16.38
C GLY A 65 3.49 -57.26 -15.51
N LEU A 66 2.54 -57.95 -14.86
CA LEU A 66 1.59 -57.33 -13.94
C LEU A 66 2.28 -56.69 -12.73
N ALA A 67 3.30 -57.33 -12.15
CA ALA A 67 4.06 -56.75 -11.04
C ALA A 67 4.84 -55.49 -11.46
N ALA A 68 5.40 -55.47 -12.68
CA ALA A 68 6.07 -54.29 -13.20
C ALA A 68 5.09 -53.13 -13.44
N GLU A 69 3.89 -53.42 -13.95
CA GLU A 69 2.86 -52.40 -14.15
C GLU A 69 2.30 -51.87 -12.82
N GLU A 70 2.08 -52.74 -11.84
CA GLU A 70 1.70 -52.34 -10.49
C GLU A 70 2.74 -51.38 -9.88
N ALA A 71 4.03 -51.70 -10.03
CA ALA A 71 5.10 -50.83 -9.55
C ALA A 71 5.09 -49.45 -10.22
N ARG A 72 4.81 -49.39 -11.54
CA ARG A 72 4.69 -48.11 -12.28
C ARG A 72 3.50 -47.30 -11.80
N VAL A 73 2.33 -47.93 -11.65
CA VAL A 73 1.11 -47.26 -11.17
C VAL A 73 1.29 -46.73 -9.76
N ARG A 74 1.91 -47.52 -8.86
CA ARG A 74 2.25 -47.07 -7.50
C ARG A 74 3.18 -45.85 -7.51
N SER A 75 4.23 -45.88 -8.32
CA SER A 75 5.16 -44.75 -8.47
C SER A 75 4.44 -43.49 -8.97
N SER A 76 3.57 -43.60 -9.98
CA SER A 76 2.79 -42.49 -10.50
C SER A 76 1.80 -41.94 -9.47
N LEU A 77 1.16 -42.82 -8.70
CA LEU A 77 0.24 -42.42 -7.62
C LEU A 77 0.98 -41.66 -6.51
N GLU A 78 2.17 -42.13 -6.10
CA GLU A 78 3.01 -41.44 -5.13
C GLU A 78 3.43 -40.05 -5.63
N GLU A 79 3.86 -39.93 -6.88
CA GLU A 79 4.22 -38.66 -7.50
C GLU A 79 3.04 -37.68 -7.53
N SER A 80 1.87 -38.14 -7.97
CA SER A 80 0.64 -37.35 -7.98
C SER A 80 0.24 -36.91 -6.57
N THR A 81 0.35 -37.80 -5.57
CA THR A 81 0.06 -37.48 -4.16
C THR A 81 1.00 -36.43 -3.60
N ARG A 82 2.31 -36.52 -3.92
CA ARG A 82 3.30 -35.50 -3.56
C ARG A 82 2.97 -34.16 -4.23
N GLY A 83 2.61 -34.18 -5.52
CA GLY A 83 2.17 -33.00 -6.27
C GLY A 83 0.95 -32.32 -5.65
N LEU A 84 -0.09 -33.08 -5.32
CA LEU A 84 -1.30 -32.57 -4.66
C LEU A 84 -0.99 -31.96 -3.29
N THR A 85 -0.12 -32.61 -2.51
CA THR A 85 0.28 -32.08 -1.20
C THR A 85 1.01 -30.74 -1.33
N LYS A 86 1.92 -30.62 -2.31
CA LYS A 86 2.63 -29.37 -2.60
C LYS A 86 1.67 -28.26 -3.02
N LEU A 87 0.78 -28.54 -3.99
CA LEU A 87 -0.21 -27.56 -4.47
C LEU A 87 -1.15 -27.10 -3.34
N ARG A 88 -1.55 -28.01 -2.44
CA ARG A 88 -2.37 -27.67 -1.27
C ARG A 88 -1.63 -26.74 -0.30
N GLY A 89 -0.34 -26.98 -0.09
CA GLY A 89 0.52 -26.10 0.70
C GLY A 89 0.66 -24.70 0.08
N GLU A 90 0.90 -24.65 -1.23
CA GLU A 90 0.98 -23.38 -1.98
C GLU A 90 -0.34 -22.61 -1.93
N LEU A 91 -1.48 -23.29 -2.12
CA LEU A 91 -2.82 -22.69 -2.01
C LEU A 91 -3.06 -22.08 -0.61
N THR A 92 -2.73 -22.83 0.44
CA THR A 92 -2.89 -22.33 1.82
C THR A 92 -2.02 -21.09 2.07
N GLN A 93 -0.81 -21.07 1.52
CA GLN A 93 0.10 -19.94 1.62
C GLN A 93 -0.41 -18.71 0.86
N THR A 94 -0.96 -18.89 -0.35
CA THR A 94 -1.52 -17.79 -1.15
C THR A 94 -2.79 -17.24 -0.53
N GLU A 95 -3.66 -18.09 0.01
CA GLU A 95 -4.85 -17.67 0.77
C GLU A 95 -4.48 -16.83 2.00
N THR A 96 -3.45 -17.24 2.74
CA THR A 96 -2.93 -16.49 3.89
C THR A 96 -2.40 -15.12 3.46
N LYS A 97 -1.57 -15.07 2.41
CA LYS A 97 -1.05 -13.81 1.86
C LYS A 97 -2.16 -12.88 1.37
N LEU A 98 -3.18 -13.44 0.70
CA LEU A 98 -4.34 -12.69 0.23
C LEU A 98 -5.14 -12.11 1.38
N SER A 99 -5.33 -12.88 2.46
CA SER A 99 -6.01 -12.40 3.66
C SER A 99 -5.27 -11.23 4.31
N VAL A 100 -3.94 -11.31 4.42
CA VAL A 100 -3.12 -10.22 4.98
C VAL A 100 -3.20 -8.98 4.08
N ALA A 101 -3.03 -9.13 2.77
CA ALA A 101 -3.11 -8.02 1.82
C ALA A 101 -4.49 -7.33 1.85
N ARG A 102 -5.57 -8.10 2.00
CA ARG A 102 -6.94 -7.54 2.17
C ARG A 102 -7.07 -6.71 3.45
N ALA A 103 -6.59 -7.23 4.58
CA ALA A 103 -6.62 -6.49 5.84
C ALA A 103 -5.78 -5.21 5.79
N GLU A 104 -4.61 -5.25 5.13
CA GLU A 104 -3.79 -4.05 4.91
C GLU A 104 -4.48 -3.03 4.00
N LEU A 105 -5.12 -3.50 2.93
CA LEU A 105 -5.88 -2.63 2.03
C LEU A 105 -7.03 -1.93 2.77
N GLU A 106 -7.80 -2.65 3.56
CA GLU A 106 -8.88 -2.08 4.38
C GLU A 106 -8.34 -1.05 5.37
N ARG A 107 -7.21 -1.34 6.03
CA ARG A 107 -6.55 -0.38 6.94
C ARG A 107 -6.11 0.89 6.21
N MET A 108 -5.53 0.76 5.01
CA MET A 108 -5.10 1.92 4.21
C MET A 108 -6.29 2.73 3.71
N GLN A 109 -7.35 2.06 3.25
CA GLN A 109 -8.60 2.73 2.86
C GLN A 109 -9.22 3.49 4.03
N ALA A 110 -9.23 2.92 5.24
CA ALA A 110 -9.70 3.60 6.43
C ALA A 110 -8.85 4.85 6.74
N LYS A 111 -7.52 4.76 6.59
CA LYS A 111 -6.63 5.90 6.82
C LYS A 111 -6.81 7.00 5.78
N VAL A 112 -7.01 6.63 4.51
CA VAL A 112 -7.32 7.59 3.44
C VAL A 112 -8.66 8.28 3.72
N ALA A 113 -9.69 7.53 4.13
CA ALA A 113 -10.99 8.08 4.48
C ALA A 113 -10.92 9.04 5.68
N GLU A 114 -10.04 8.79 6.64
CA GLU A 114 -9.79 9.68 7.79
C GLU A 114 -9.05 10.96 7.37
N LEU A 115 -8.00 10.85 6.54
CA LEU A 115 -7.13 11.98 6.20
C LEU A 115 -7.69 12.87 5.09
N SER A 116 -8.47 12.32 4.17
CA SER A 116 -9.05 13.07 3.05
C SER A 116 -9.83 14.31 3.48
N PRO A 117 -10.79 14.25 4.43
CA PRO A 117 -11.52 15.44 4.87
C PRO A 117 -10.62 16.42 5.64
N MET A 118 -9.61 15.93 6.37
CA MET A 118 -8.67 16.82 7.08
C MET A 118 -7.82 17.64 6.10
N ALA A 119 -7.37 17.02 5.01
CA ALA A 119 -6.63 17.71 3.96
C ALA A 119 -7.50 18.76 3.26
N GLU A 120 -8.76 18.44 2.97
CA GLU A 120 -9.72 19.39 2.39
C GLU A 120 -9.98 20.59 3.32
N GLN A 121 -10.20 20.33 4.61
CA GLN A 121 -10.37 21.38 5.61
C GLN A 121 -9.13 22.26 5.75
N TYR A 122 -7.94 21.69 5.64
CA TYR A 122 -6.70 22.44 5.70
C TYR A 122 -6.54 23.42 4.53
N GLU A 123 -6.84 22.99 3.29
CA GLU A 123 -6.82 23.90 2.13
C GLU A 123 -7.88 25.00 2.29
N GLN A 124 -9.10 24.67 2.73
CA GLN A 124 -10.12 25.70 3.01
C GLN A 124 -9.69 26.69 4.10
N LEU A 125 -9.06 26.21 5.16
CA LEU A 125 -8.56 27.06 6.24
C LEU A 125 -7.46 28.00 5.73
N LYS A 126 -6.53 27.48 4.94
CA LYS A 126 -5.45 28.26 4.33
C LYS A 126 -5.99 29.38 3.43
N ASP A 127 -6.98 29.10 2.59
CA ASP A 127 -7.61 30.12 1.74
C ASP A 127 -8.31 31.21 2.57
N ARG A 128 -8.99 30.80 3.64
CA ARG A 128 -9.65 31.75 4.57
C ARG A 128 -8.63 32.61 5.30
N VAL A 129 -7.54 32.03 5.80
CA VAL A 129 -6.47 32.77 6.49
C VAL A 129 -5.84 33.78 5.53
N ALA A 130 -5.49 33.38 4.31
CA ALA A 130 -4.96 34.31 3.31
C ALA A 130 -5.93 35.47 3.02
N THR A 131 -7.23 35.19 2.94
CA THR A 131 -8.26 36.23 2.75
C THR A 131 -8.34 37.19 3.94
N VAL A 132 -8.33 36.66 5.16
CA VAL A 132 -8.39 37.47 6.39
C VAL A 132 -7.13 38.32 6.55
N GLU A 133 -5.95 37.78 6.25
CA GLU A 133 -4.69 38.51 6.29
C GLU A 133 -4.70 39.68 5.30
N LEU A 134 -5.15 39.44 4.06
CA LEU A 134 -5.27 40.50 3.04
C LEU A 134 -6.26 41.60 3.46
N ASP A 135 -7.41 41.21 4.03
CA ASP A 135 -8.42 42.17 4.50
C ASP A 135 -7.91 42.99 5.70
N ALA A 136 -7.26 42.34 6.67
CA ALA A 136 -6.65 43.01 7.80
C ALA A 136 -5.55 43.99 7.37
N HIS A 137 -4.71 43.60 6.41
CA HIS A 137 -3.69 44.49 5.84
C HIS A 137 -4.31 45.70 5.14
N ARG A 138 -5.34 45.50 4.30
CA ARG A 138 -6.04 46.60 3.63
C ARG A 138 -6.70 47.54 4.63
N LYS A 139 -7.41 47.00 5.62
CA LYS A 139 -8.06 47.80 6.66
C LYS A 139 -7.04 48.60 7.47
N ALA A 140 -5.93 47.98 7.86
CA ALA A 140 -4.85 48.67 8.55
C ALA A 140 -4.24 49.80 7.70
N GLN A 141 -4.04 49.57 6.40
CA GLN A 141 -3.56 50.60 5.47
C GLN A 141 -4.55 51.76 5.36
N VAL A 142 -5.84 51.49 5.18
CA VAL A 142 -6.88 52.53 5.13
C VAL A 142 -6.89 53.36 6.41
N THR A 143 -6.89 52.72 7.58
CA THR A 143 -6.87 53.43 8.86
C THR A 143 -5.58 54.25 9.04
N LEU A 144 -4.43 53.75 8.58
CA LEU A 144 -3.17 54.50 8.62
C LEU A 144 -3.19 55.72 7.69
N ASP A 145 -3.73 55.58 6.48
CA ASP A 145 -3.81 56.67 5.51
C ASP A 145 -4.83 57.74 5.97
N GLU A 146 -5.96 57.33 6.55
CA GLU A 146 -6.91 58.24 7.20
C GLU A 146 -6.28 58.99 8.37
N ALA A 147 -5.58 58.29 9.27
CA ALA A 147 -4.90 58.91 10.40
C ALA A 147 -3.81 59.91 9.96
N LYS A 148 -3.06 59.58 8.90
CA LYS A 148 -2.09 60.51 8.30
C LYS A 148 -2.77 61.75 7.72
N SER A 149 -3.83 61.55 6.94
CA SER A 149 -4.58 62.67 6.35
C SER A 149 -5.16 63.60 7.41
N GLN A 150 -5.73 63.04 8.49
CA GLN A 150 -6.22 63.82 9.63
C GLN A 150 -5.08 64.54 10.36
N ALA A 151 -3.93 63.90 10.54
CA ALA A 151 -2.77 64.52 11.16
C ALA A 151 -2.22 65.68 10.32
N ASP A 152 -2.18 65.54 8.99
CA ASP A 152 -1.75 66.60 8.08
C ASP A 152 -2.76 67.76 8.04
N GLN A 153 -4.06 67.48 8.01
CA GLN A 153 -5.11 68.50 8.15
C GLN A 153 -5.00 69.25 9.48
N LEU A 154 -4.77 68.54 10.59
CA LEU A 154 -4.58 69.15 11.90
C LEU A 154 -3.33 70.03 11.94
N ARG A 155 -2.24 69.60 11.30
CA ARG A 155 -0.99 70.37 11.19
C ARG A 155 -1.20 71.66 10.40
N GLU A 156 -1.82 71.58 9.23
CA GLU A 156 -2.12 72.77 8.41
C GLU A 156 -3.07 73.71 9.14
N GLY A 157 -4.17 73.21 9.74
CA GLY A 157 -5.08 74.04 10.52
C GLY A 157 -4.42 74.69 11.74
N THR A 158 -3.50 73.98 12.42
CA THR A 158 -2.71 74.56 13.52
C THR A 158 -1.77 75.65 13.01
N ARG A 159 -1.14 75.44 11.86
CA ARG A 159 -0.25 76.41 11.23
C ARG A 159 -1.01 77.68 10.84
N GLU A 160 -2.13 77.54 10.14
CA GLU A 160 -3.00 78.66 9.76
C GLU A 160 -3.46 79.44 10.99
N TRP A 161 -3.85 78.74 12.06
CA TRP A 161 -4.24 79.38 13.32
C TRP A 161 -3.09 80.15 13.97
N VAL A 162 -1.88 79.59 14.01
CA VAL A 162 -0.69 80.31 14.53
C VAL A 162 -0.37 81.54 13.69
N GLU A 163 -0.43 81.42 12.36
CA GLU A 163 -0.23 82.55 11.44
C GLU A 163 -1.29 83.65 11.67
N GLN A 164 -2.56 83.27 11.89
CA GLN A 164 -3.64 84.20 12.24
C GLN A 164 -3.40 84.89 13.58
N VAL A 165 -3.07 84.14 14.65
CA VAL A 165 -2.82 84.70 15.98
C VAL A 165 -1.62 85.65 15.97
N LEU A 166 -0.56 85.34 15.23
CA LEU A 166 0.59 86.23 15.07
C LEU A 166 0.20 87.51 14.32
N ALA A 167 -0.61 87.41 13.26
CA ALA A 167 -1.11 88.58 12.54
C ALA A 167 -2.02 89.47 13.40
N GLU A 168 -2.91 88.87 14.21
CA GLU A 168 -3.76 89.59 15.17
C GLU A 168 -2.92 90.27 16.26
N TYR A 169 -1.88 89.60 16.77
CA TYR A 169 -0.95 90.17 17.73
C TYR A 169 -0.15 91.34 17.14
N ASP A 170 0.35 91.20 15.90
CA ASP A 170 1.05 92.28 15.19
C ASP A 170 0.12 93.48 14.95
N GLY A 171 -1.14 93.23 14.60
CA GLY A 171 -2.18 94.27 14.51
C GLY A 171 -2.38 95.01 15.84
N LEU A 172 -2.57 94.26 16.93
CA LEU A 172 -2.73 94.85 18.28
C LEU A 172 -1.50 95.66 18.69
N ARG A 173 -0.30 95.17 18.37
CA ARG A 173 0.95 95.89 18.63
C ARG A 173 1.02 97.19 17.83
N GLN A 174 0.69 97.16 16.54
CA GLN A 174 0.65 98.37 15.70
C GLN A 174 -0.38 99.38 16.23
N ASP A 175 -1.54 98.92 16.68
CA ASP A 175 -2.56 99.77 17.31
C ASP A 175 -2.04 100.41 18.61
N LEU A 176 -1.35 99.64 19.47
CA LEU A 176 -0.71 100.15 20.67
C LEU A 176 0.38 101.19 20.35
N GLU A 177 1.24 100.92 19.37
CA GLU A 177 2.25 101.89 18.89
C GLU A 177 1.57 103.17 18.39
N GLY A 178 0.46 103.05 17.65
CA GLY A 178 -0.36 104.18 17.21
C GLY A 178 -1.00 104.98 18.37
N LEU A 179 -1.44 104.30 19.43
CA LEU A 179 -1.94 104.95 20.64
C LEU A 179 -0.84 105.67 21.41
N PHE A 180 0.37 105.10 21.50
CA PHE A 180 1.52 105.76 22.12
C PHE A 180 1.94 107.01 21.36
N GLU A 181 1.94 106.97 20.02
CA GLU A 181 2.22 108.16 19.21
C GLU A 181 1.14 109.24 19.37
N LYS A 182 -0.14 108.85 19.44
CA LYS A 182 -1.23 109.79 19.79
C LYS A 182 -1.04 110.40 21.17
N ALA A 183 -0.70 109.59 22.18
CA ALA A 183 -0.44 110.07 23.54
C ALA A 183 0.76 111.04 23.59
N ARG A 184 1.85 110.71 22.89
CA ARG A 184 3.01 111.62 22.73
C ARG A 184 2.61 112.92 22.06
N ALA A 185 1.80 112.88 21.01
CA ALA A 185 1.30 114.08 20.36
C ALA A 185 0.51 114.94 21.36
N VAL A 186 -0.40 114.35 22.15
CA VAL A 186 -1.15 115.09 23.19
C VAL A 186 -0.21 115.75 24.21
N ILE A 187 0.80 115.03 24.70
CA ILE A 187 1.81 115.59 25.63
C ILE A 187 2.57 116.76 24.97
N GLN A 188 3.00 116.61 23.71
CA GLN A 188 3.67 117.69 22.99
C GLN A 188 2.75 118.90 22.75
N TRP A 189 1.47 118.66 22.49
CA TRP A 189 0.45 119.71 22.38
C TRP A 189 0.24 120.43 23.72
N GLU A 190 0.22 119.69 24.84
CA GLU A 190 0.15 120.23 26.19
C GLU A 190 1.39 121.06 26.54
N GLU A 191 2.60 120.55 26.25
CA GLU A 191 3.86 121.30 26.42
C GLU A 191 3.89 122.56 25.56
N ARG A 192 3.43 122.50 24.31
CA ARG A 192 3.30 123.67 23.43
C ARG A 192 2.29 124.67 23.97
N ALA A 193 1.15 124.20 24.48
CA ALA A 193 0.14 125.05 25.10
C ALA A 193 0.69 125.70 26.38
N ARG A 194 1.47 124.97 27.18
CA ARG A 194 2.14 125.47 28.38
C ARG A 194 3.22 126.50 28.05
N GLN A 195 4.09 126.23 27.06
CA GLN A 195 5.06 127.21 26.55
C GLN A 195 4.39 128.46 25.97
N ALA A 196 3.24 128.31 25.31
CA ALA A 196 2.43 129.44 24.85
C ALA A 196 1.82 130.23 26.02
N GLY A 197 1.37 129.54 27.08
CA GLY A 197 0.92 130.11 28.34
C GLY A 197 2.03 130.88 29.07
N ASP A 198 3.19 130.26 29.30
CA ASP A 198 4.36 130.89 29.91
C ASP A 198 4.85 132.09 29.09
N ARG A 199 4.79 132.04 27.75
CA ARG A 199 5.06 133.20 26.88
C ARG A 199 4.03 134.31 27.08
N ALA A 200 2.75 133.99 27.17
CA ALA A 200 1.69 134.97 27.42
C ALA A 200 1.86 135.63 28.81
N ASP A 201 2.23 134.88 29.83
CA ASP A 201 2.52 135.39 31.17
C ASP A 201 3.82 136.22 31.21
N SER A 202 4.85 135.84 30.44
CA SER A 202 6.08 136.65 30.29
C SER A 202 5.84 137.98 29.57
N LEU A 203 4.87 138.04 28.63
CA LEU A 203 4.44 139.27 27.97
C LEU A 203 3.55 140.12 28.87
N ARG A 204 2.74 139.49 29.74
CA ARG A 204 1.94 140.16 30.77
C ARG A 204 2.80 140.74 31.90
N GLY A 205 3.89 140.06 32.28
CA GLY A 205 4.90 140.57 33.22
C GLY A 205 5.72 141.73 32.66
N LYS A 206 5.98 141.77 31.34
CA LYS A 206 6.61 142.92 30.67
C LYS A 206 5.67 144.11 30.45
N ALA A 207 4.36 143.93 30.56
CA ALA A 207 3.35 145.00 30.53
C ALA A 207 3.03 145.54 31.94
N GLY A 208 3.72 145.06 32.98
CA GLY A 208 3.47 145.41 34.38
C GLY A 208 4.74 145.67 35.17
N GLN A 209 5.56 146.64 34.76
CA GLN A 209 6.30 147.58 35.63
C GLN A 209 7.07 148.60 34.75
N PRO A 210 7.27 149.83 35.26
CA PRO A 210 6.84 151.12 34.70
C PRO A 210 7.60 151.65 33.48
#